data_AF-R5V839-F1
#
_entry.id   AF-R5V839-F1
#
_cell.length_a   1.000
_cell.length_b   1.000
_cell.length_c   1.000
_cell.angle_alpha   90.00
_cell.angle_beta   90.00
_cell.angle_gamma   90.00
#
_symmetry.space_group_name_H-M   'P 1'
#
loop_
_entity.id
_entity.type
_entity.pdbx_description
1 polymer ?
#
loop_
_entity_poly.entity_id
_entity_poly.type
_entity_poly.pdbx_seq_one_letter_code
_entity_poly.pdbx_strand_id
1 'polypeptide(L)'
;MNRTFQSKVGWWYWIVIGITSVLLFFFFWEHYLLCTILCATVVIFEIEMLIHTQYVITGDGWLKVETGRFIPNASLEIDQILRIRKVRSMTFWQPALSFERLEVVFKKHGKVRSISLSPKNQEDFIRCLLKKNEAIQFYD
;
A
#
# COMPACT_ATOMS: atom_id res chain seq x y z
N MET A 1 -4.16 -22.75 0.47
CA MET A 1 -4.38 -21.85 1.63
C MET A 1 -4.07 -20.42 1.23
N ASN A 2 -4.93 -19.48 1.60
CA ASN A 2 -4.73 -18.06 1.36
C ASN A 2 -3.89 -17.47 2.49
N ARG A 3 -2.87 -16.68 2.16
CA ARG A 3 -2.02 -15.98 3.14
C ARG A 3 -2.24 -14.49 3.02
N THR A 4 -2.61 -13.86 4.14
CA THR A 4 -2.86 -12.42 4.22
C THR A 4 -1.66 -11.72 4.88
N PHE A 5 -1.17 -10.66 4.25
CA PHE A 5 -0.09 -9.82 4.74
C PHE A 5 -0.61 -8.41 4.96
N GLN A 6 -0.41 -7.90 6.18
CA GLN A 6 -0.78 -6.53 6.51
C GLN A 6 0.25 -5.55 5.97
N SER A 7 -0.19 -4.34 5.59
CA SER A 7 0.72 -3.28 5.18
C SER A 7 1.50 -2.73 6.38
N LYS A 8 2.79 -2.46 6.17
CA LYS A 8 3.64 -1.73 7.10
C LYS A 8 3.23 -0.26 7.03
N VAL A 9 2.78 0.28 8.16
CA VAL A 9 2.60 1.72 8.32
C VAL A 9 3.95 2.31 8.74
N GLY A 10 4.47 3.24 7.94
CA GLY A 10 5.69 3.96 8.27
C GLY A 10 5.44 5.00 9.36
N TRP A 11 6.47 5.29 10.18
CA TRP A 11 6.37 6.28 11.26
C TRP A 11 5.99 7.69 10.76
N TRP A 12 6.40 8.06 9.55
CA TRP A 12 6.02 9.33 8.92
C TRP A 12 4.50 9.50 8.74
N TYR A 13 3.78 8.41 8.50
CA TYR A 13 2.32 8.46 8.30
C TYR A 13 1.61 8.81 9.61
N TRP A 14 2.11 8.33 10.75
CA TRP A 14 1.65 8.73 12.06
C TRP A 14 1.89 10.21 12.35
N ILE A 15 3.01 10.77 11.86
CA ILE A 15 3.29 12.21 11.95
C ILE A 15 2.27 13.00 11.12
N VAL A 16 1.97 12.56 9.89
CA VAL A 16 0.96 13.20 9.04
C VAL A 16 -0.41 13.20 9.71
N ILE A 17 -0.88 12.05 10.21
CA ILE A 17 -2.14 11.94 10.97
C ILE A 17 -2.15 12.87 12.18
N GLY A 18 -1.03 12.96 12.91
CA GLY A 18 -0.90 13.85 14.04
C GLY A 18 -1.05 15.32 13.65
N ILE A 19 -0.38 15.75 12.58
CA ILE A 19 -0.45 17.11 12.07
C ILE A 19 -1.86 17.43 11.55
N THR A 20 -2.47 16.54 10.77
CA THR A 20 -3.83 16.73 10.23
C THR A 20 -4.86 16.80 11.36
N SER A 21 -4.70 16.01 12.41
CA SER A 21 -5.58 16.05 13.60
C SER A 21 -5.46 17.35 14.38
N VAL A 22 -4.23 17.87 14.58
CA VAL A 22 -4.00 19.17 15.23
C VAL A 22 -4.58 20.32 14.40
N LEU A 23 -4.40 20.29 13.07
CA LEU A 23 -4.99 21.27 12.16
C LEU A 23 -6.51 21.23 12.19
N LEU A 24 -7.11 20.04 12.22
CA LEU A 24 -8.56 19.88 12.36
C LEU A 24 -9.05 20.52 13.66
N PHE A 25 -8.37 20.27 14.78
CA PHE A 25 -8.71 20.88 16.06
C PHE A 25 -8.58 22.41 16.02
N PHE A 26 -7.53 22.92 15.38
CA PHE A 26 -7.32 24.36 15.23
C PHE A 26 -8.42 25.02 14.36
N PHE A 27 -8.77 24.44 13.21
CA PHE A 27 -9.84 24.97 12.36
C PHE A 27 -11.22 24.87 13.00
N PHE A 28 -11.45 23.83 13.81
CA PHE A 28 -12.66 23.70 14.60
C PHE A 28 -12.74 24.80 15.66
N TRP A 29 -11.62 25.08 16.34
CA TRP A 29 -11.53 26.13 17.36
C TRP A 29 -11.77 27.54 16.80
N GLU A 30 -11.19 27.84 15.64
CA GLU A 30 -11.36 29.12 14.95
C GLU A 30 -12.71 29.23 14.20
N HIS A 31 -13.61 28.25 14.36
CA HIS A 31 -14.93 28.19 13.73
C HIS A 31 -14.94 28.24 12.18
N TYR A 32 -13.83 27.86 11.53
CA TYR A 32 -13.78 27.71 10.07
C TYR A 32 -14.48 26.40 9.65
N LEU A 33 -15.82 26.44 9.57
CA LEU A 33 -16.66 25.28 9.26
C LEU A 33 -16.28 24.54 7.98
N LEU A 34 -16.09 25.27 6.87
CA LEU A 34 -15.69 24.70 5.57
C LEU A 34 -14.35 23.97 5.66
N CYS A 35 -13.34 24.60 6.27
CA CYS A 35 -12.01 24.00 6.43
C CYS A 35 -12.05 22.78 7.36
N THR A 36 -12.84 22.83 8.43
CA THR A 36 -13.02 21.71 9.36
C THR A 36 -13.62 20.50 8.66
N ILE A 37 -14.67 20.67 7.85
CA ILE A 37 -15.31 19.56 7.12
C ILE A 37 -14.34 18.94 6.09
N LEU A 38 -13.57 19.77 5.38
CA LEU A 38 -12.56 19.31 4.45
C LEU A 38 -11.46 18.51 5.17
N CYS A 39 -10.90 19.03 6.25
CA CYS A 39 -9.90 18.33 7.05
C CYS A 39 -10.42 17.03 7.67
N ALA A 40 -11.66 17.03 8.19
CA ALA A 40 -12.28 15.81 8.73
C ALA A 40 -12.41 14.72 7.67
N THR A 41 -12.77 15.10 6.44
CA THR A 41 -12.85 14.15 5.31
C THR A 41 -11.47 13.54 5.00
N VAL A 42 -10.40 14.35 5.04
CA VAL A 42 -9.03 13.86 4.84
C VAL A 42 -8.62 12.88 5.94
N VAL A 43 -8.87 13.21 7.22
CA VAL A 43 -8.53 12.32 8.34
C VAL A 43 -9.27 10.98 8.27
N ILE A 44 -10.57 11.00 7.91
CA ILE A 44 -11.35 9.76 7.72
C ILE A 44 -10.74 8.91 6.60
N PHE A 45 -10.34 9.54 5.50
CA PHE A 45 -9.66 8.85 4.40
C PHE A 45 -8.32 8.24 4.83
N GLU A 46 -7.53 8.95 5.63
CA GLU A 46 -6.25 8.44 6.17
C GLU A 46 -6.46 7.20 7.05
N ILE A 47 -7.43 7.24 7.97
CA ILE A 47 -7.73 6.12 8.87
C ILE A 47 -8.25 4.91 8.08
N GLU A 48 -9.13 5.13 7.10
CA GLU A 48 -9.65 4.05 6.27
C GLU A 48 -8.52 3.36 5.50
N MET A 49 -7.62 4.14 4.90
CA MET A 49 -6.47 3.63 4.18
C MET A 49 -5.53 2.84 5.11
N LEU A 50 -5.37 3.28 6.36
CA LEU A 50 -4.53 2.61 7.35
C LEU A 50 -5.07 1.23 7.74
N ILE A 51 -6.38 1.11 7.97
CA ILE A 51 -6.99 -0.14 8.46
C ILE A 51 -7.17 -1.17 7.33
N HIS A 52 -7.50 -0.72 6.13
CA HIS A 52 -7.92 -1.59 5.03
C HIS A 52 -6.85 -1.90 3.99
N THR A 53 -5.60 -1.42 4.16
CA THR A 53 -4.51 -1.79 3.24
C THR A 53 -3.94 -3.16 3.62
N GLN A 54 -4.37 -4.20 2.88
CA GLN A 54 -3.92 -5.58 3.05
C GLN A 54 -3.60 -6.25 1.72
N TYR A 55 -2.66 -7.21 1.76
CA TYR A 55 -2.21 -7.96 0.60
C TYR A 55 -2.60 -9.43 0.79
N VAL A 56 -3.42 -9.97 -0.09
CA VAL A 56 -3.90 -11.34 -0.02
C VAL A 56 -3.27 -12.17 -1.13
N ILE A 57 -2.40 -13.10 -0.76
CA ILE A 57 -1.87 -14.13 -1.67
C ILE A 57 -2.83 -15.31 -1.66
N THR A 58 -3.53 -15.50 -2.78
CA THR A 58 -4.49 -16.59 -2.96
C THR A 58 -3.76 -17.88 -3.36
N GLY A 59 -4.28 -19.02 -2.91
CA GLY A 59 -3.78 -20.36 -3.28
C GLY A 59 -3.68 -20.57 -4.79
N ASP A 60 -4.59 -19.95 -5.55
CA ASP A 60 -4.75 -20.09 -7.00
C ASP A 60 -3.76 -19.28 -7.85
N GLY A 61 -2.74 -18.68 -7.22
CA GLY A 61 -1.69 -17.94 -7.94
C GLY A 61 -1.99 -16.45 -8.13
N TRP A 62 -2.97 -15.91 -7.41
CA TRP A 62 -3.35 -14.50 -7.48
C TRP A 62 -2.83 -13.71 -6.28
N LEU A 63 -2.24 -12.54 -6.54
CA LEU A 63 -1.95 -11.49 -5.58
C LEU A 63 -3.06 -10.44 -5.66
N LYS A 64 -3.87 -10.35 -4.61
CA LYS A 64 -4.87 -9.28 -4.47
C LYS A 64 -4.32 -8.19 -3.57
N VAL A 65 -4.31 -6.97 -4.09
CA VAL A 65 -3.97 -5.75 -3.37
C VAL A 65 -5.29 -5.08 -3.02
N GLU A 66 -5.67 -5.14 -1.76
CA GLU A 66 -6.86 -4.50 -1.24
C GLU A 66 -6.40 -3.22 -0.53
N THR A 67 -6.87 -2.06 -1.01
CA THR A 67 -6.44 -0.75 -0.50
C THR A 67 -7.68 0.07 -0.19
N GLY A 68 -8.26 -0.11 0.99
CA GLY A 68 -9.46 0.66 1.36
C GLY A 68 -10.67 0.42 0.45
N ARG A 69 -11.75 1.17 0.68
CA ARG A 69 -12.94 1.16 -0.18
C ARG A 69 -12.84 2.19 -1.30
N PHE A 70 -11.97 3.19 -1.13
CA PHE A 70 -11.81 4.28 -2.09
C PHE A 70 -10.84 4.00 -3.24
N ILE A 71 -9.92 3.04 -3.10
CA ILE A 71 -8.99 2.66 -4.18
C ILE A 71 -9.44 1.31 -4.74
N PRO A 72 -9.54 1.18 -6.08
CA PRO A 72 -9.95 -0.08 -6.69
C PRO A 72 -8.97 -1.19 -6.34
N ASN A 73 -9.52 -2.29 -5.82
CA ASN A 73 -8.78 -3.52 -5.53
C ASN A 73 -8.06 -3.99 -6.80
N ALA A 74 -6.75 -4.18 -6.74
CA ALA A 74 -5.97 -4.64 -7.87
C ALA A 74 -5.68 -6.14 -7.70
N SER A 75 -6.18 -6.96 -8.62
CA SER A 75 -5.78 -8.37 -8.74
C SER A 75 -4.69 -8.53 -9.79
N LEU A 76 -3.64 -9.24 -9.40
CA LEU A 76 -2.44 -9.51 -10.19
C LEU A 76 -2.19 -11.01 -10.18
N GLU A 77 -1.84 -11.57 -11.32
CA GLU A 77 -1.45 -12.97 -11.41
C GLU A 77 0.06 -13.08 -11.14
N ILE A 78 0.46 -14.02 -10.28
CA ILE A 78 1.86 -14.17 -9.84
C ILE A 78 2.76 -14.65 -10.99
N ASP A 79 2.19 -15.34 -11.98
CA ASP A 79 2.89 -15.76 -13.19
C ASP A 79 3.35 -14.57 -14.06
N GLN A 80 2.58 -13.47 -14.03
CA GLN A 80 2.88 -12.25 -14.79
C GLN A 80 3.90 -11.33 -14.11
N ILE A 81 4.38 -11.70 -12.92
CA ILE A 81 5.40 -10.95 -12.18
C ILE A 81 6.76 -11.27 -12.79
N LEU A 82 7.41 -10.25 -13.35
CA LEU A 82 8.72 -10.38 -13.97
C LEU A 82 9.85 -10.19 -12.95
N ARG A 83 9.70 -9.16 -12.10
CA ARG A 83 10.76 -8.72 -11.19
C ARG A 83 10.18 -8.16 -9.91
N ILE A 84 10.90 -8.40 -8.82
CA ILE A 84 10.65 -7.78 -7.51
C ILE A 84 11.90 -6.98 -7.15
N ARG A 85 11.73 -5.69 -6.90
CA ARG A 85 12.81 -4.79 -6.50
C ARG A 85 12.51 -4.18 -5.14
N LYS A 86 13.47 -4.18 -4.23
CA LYS A 86 13.39 -3.38 -3.02
C LYS A 86 13.73 -1.94 -3.38
N VAL A 87 12.80 -1.02 -3.15
CA VAL A 87 13.01 0.40 -3.46
C VAL A 87 12.71 1.21 -2.21
N ARG A 88 13.68 2.02 -1.82
CA ARG A 88 13.46 3.09 -0.84
C ARG A 88 13.10 4.34 -1.63
N SER A 89 11.80 4.63 -1.75
CA SER A 89 11.33 5.81 -2.48
C SER A 89 10.49 6.72 -1.58
N MET A 90 10.73 8.02 -1.73
CA MET A 90 10.04 9.13 -1.06
C MET A 90 8.88 9.68 -1.91
N THR A 91 8.30 8.87 -2.81
CA THR A 91 7.20 9.32 -3.68
C THR A 91 5.87 9.28 -2.93
N PHE A 92 5.28 10.45 -2.66
CA PHE A 92 4.01 10.62 -1.92
C PHE A 92 2.77 10.04 -2.63
N TRP A 93 2.81 9.92 -3.97
CA TRP A 93 1.63 9.65 -4.82
C TRP A 93 1.30 8.17 -5.08
N GLN A 94 1.93 7.24 -4.37
CA GLN A 94 1.73 5.80 -4.59
C GLN A 94 1.08 5.15 -3.36
N PRO A 95 0.28 4.08 -3.55
CA PRO A 95 -0.46 3.41 -2.48
C PRO A 95 0.49 2.57 -1.59
N ALA A 96 1.41 3.23 -0.89
CA ALA A 96 2.33 2.62 0.05
C ALA A 96 2.53 3.56 1.26
N LEU A 97 2.00 3.14 2.42
CA LEU A 97 2.07 3.87 3.69
C LEU A 97 3.46 3.85 4.35
N SER A 98 4.49 3.31 3.69
CA SER A 98 5.87 3.22 4.21
C SER A 98 6.90 3.62 3.16
N PHE A 99 8.06 4.08 3.64
CA PHE A 99 9.26 4.37 2.82
C PHE A 99 9.97 3.11 2.33
N GLU A 100 9.80 1.99 3.03
CA GLU A 100 10.29 0.69 2.59
C GLU A 100 9.25 0.07 1.66
N ARG A 101 9.55 0.12 0.36
CA ARG A 101 8.65 -0.35 -0.69
C ARG A 101 9.26 -1.54 -1.41
N LEU A 102 8.39 -2.44 -1.80
CA LEU A 102 8.65 -3.57 -2.67
C LEU A 102 7.98 -3.26 -4.00
N GLU A 103 8.77 -2.85 -4.98
CA GLU A 103 8.29 -2.60 -6.33
C GLU A 103 8.14 -3.94 -7.06
N VAL A 104 6.90 -4.30 -7.37
CA VAL A 104 6.56 -5.48 -8.16
C VAL A 104 6.29 -5.03 -9.58
N VAL A 105 7.15 -5.48 -10.50
CA VAL A 105 7.03 -5.21 -11.94
C VAL A 105 6.31 -6.38 -12.58
N PHE A 106 5.14 -6.11 -13.16
CA PHE A 106 4.33 -7.11 -13.85
C PHE A 106 3.99 -6.66 -15.27
N LYS A 107 3.77 -7.62 -16.14
CA LYS A 107 3.40 -7.38 -17.54
C LYS A 107 1.92 -7.68 -17.72
N LYS A 108 1.10 -6.64 -17.81
CA LYS A 108 -0.34 -6.77 -18.09
C LYS A 108 -0.64 -6.24 -19.49
N HIS A 109 -1.14 -7.10 -20.37
CA HIS A 109 -1.52 -6.75 -21.75
C HIS A 109 -0.37 -6.09 -22.55
N GLY A 110 0.84 -6.64 -22.47
CA GLY A 110 2.00 -6.14 -23.22
C GLY A 110 2.64 -4.85 -22.67
N LYS A 111 2.01 -4.17 -21.71
CA LYS A 111 2.58 -3.01 -21.01
C LYS A 111 3.20 -3.42 -19.69
N VAL A 112 4.42 -2.96 -19.45
CA VAL A 112 5.11 -3.10 -18.16
C VAL A 112 4.51 -2.07 -17.20
N ARG A 113 3.97 -2.54 -16.08
CA ARG A 113 3.50 -1.69 -14.99
C ARG A 113 4.22 -2.09 -13.72
N SER A 114 4.52 -1.11 -12.88
CA SER A 114 5.04 -1.35 -11.55
C SER A 114 3.99 -0.95 -10.51
N ILE A 115 3.87 -1.75 -9.46
CA ILE A 115 3.11 -1.42 -8.26
C ILE A 115 4.07 -1.48 -7.09
N SER A 116 4.04 -0.44 -6.27
CA SER A 116 4.81 -0.39 -5.02
C SER A 116 3.95 -0.92 -3.88
N LEU A 117 4.41 -1.98 -3.23
CA LEU A 117 3.76 -2.60 -2.08
C LEU A 117 4.62 -2.34 -0.83
N SER A 118 4.01 -2.26 0.34
CA SER A 118 4.74 -2.14 1.61
C SER A 118 4.30 -3.21 2.62
N PRO A 119 4.55 -4.52 2.39
CA PRO A 119 4.15 -5.56 3.33
C PRO A 119 4.97 -5.49 4.64
N LYS A 120 4.34 -5.76 5.79
CA LYS A 120 4.98 -5.73 7.12
C LYS A 120 6.09 -6.79 7.27
N ASN A 121 5.86 -7.99 6.73
CA ASN A 121 6.87 -9.05 6.64
C ASN A 121 7.34 -9.19 5.18
N GLN A 122 8.25 -8.32 4.74
CA GLN A 122 8.75 -8.31 3.37
C GLN A 122 9.40 -9.65 2.99
N GLU A 123 10.21 -10.22 3.88
CA GLU A 123 10.94 -11.48 3.64
C GLU A 123 10.00 -12.67 3.46
N ASP A 124 9.01 -12.84 4.34
CA ASP A 124 8.00 -13.90 4.21
C ASP A 124 7.14 -13.73 2.96
N PHE A 125 6.83 -12.48 2.59
CA PHE A 125 6.08 -12.16 1.39
C PHE A 125 6.86 -12.55 0.13
N ILE A 126 8.14 -12.16 0.05
CA ILE A 126 9.04 -12.54 -1.06
C ILE A 126 9.18 -14.06 -1.12
N ARG A 127 9.38 -14.74 0.02
CA ARG A 127 9.49 -16.20 0.08
C ARG A 127 8.21 -16.89 -0.41
N CYS A 128 7.03 -16.35 -0.10
CA CYS A 128 5.76 -16.87 -0.61
C CYS A 128 5.60 -16.68 -2.12
N LEU A 129 6.08 -15.56 -2.66
CA LEU A 129 6.05 -15.30 -4.10
C LEU A 129 7.03 -16.21 -4.85
N LEU A 130 8.28 -16.31 -4.39
CA LEU A 130 9.30 -17.19 -4.98
C LEU A 130 8.89 -18.66 -4.94
N LYS A 131 8.27 -19.13 -3.85
CA LYS A 131 7.75 -20.51 -3.76
C LYS A 131 6.67 -20.81 -4.79
N LYS A 132 5.93 -19.80 -5.25
CA LYS A 132 4.89 -19.94 -6.27
C LYS A 132 5.40 -19.75 -7.69
N ASN A 133 6.44 -18.92 -7.85
CA ASN A 133 7.07 -18.66 -9.14
C ASN A 133 8.58 -18.44 -8.93
N GLU A 134 9.36 -19.47 -9.21
CA GLU A 134 10.82 -19.46 -9.08
C GLU A 134 11.51 -18.65 -10.18
N ALA A 135 10.79 -18.26 -11.24
CA ALA A 135 11.32 -17.47 -12.35
C ALA A 135 11.42 -15.97 -12.03
N ILE A 136 10.89 -15.53 -10.88
CA ILE A 136 10.92 -14.13 -10.48
C ILE A 136 12.35 -13.72 -10.14
N GLN A 137 12.87 -12.70 -10.84
CA GLN A 137 14.17 -12.11 -10.53
C GLN A 137 14.03 -11.15 -9.34
N PHE A 138 14.70 -11.46 -8.23
CA PHE A 138 14.77 -10.62 -7.04
C PHE A 138 16.01 -9.73 -7.10
N TYR A 139 15.81 -8.41 -6.94
CA TYR A 139 16.88 -7.42 -6.84
C TYR A 139 16.72 -6.64 -5.53
N ASP A 140 17.79 -6.62 -4.72
CA ASP A 140 17.86 -5.81 -3.48
C ASP A 140 18.20 -4.34 -3.78
#